data_AF-A0A6F8SZU1-F1
#
_entry.id   AF-A0A6F8SZU1-F1
#
_cell.length_a   1.000
_cell.length_b   1.000
_cell.length_c   1.000
_cell.angle_alpha   90.00
_cell.angle_beta   90.00
_cell.angle_gamma   90.00
#
_symmetry.space_group_name_H-M   'P 1'
#
loop_
_entity.id
_entity.type
_entity.pdbx_description
1 polymer ?
#
loop_
_entity_poly.entity_id
_entity_poly.type
_entity_poly.pdbx_seq_one_letter_code
_entity_poly.pdbx_strand_id
1 'polypeptide(L)'
;MAIRSKSADSQQKLKQQKINSSIVQTSCLASAAMAIDHLHGRGRLLDAPTVMDQLATSANKVNDGNLKEVEQMLMTQAKTLDYIFYDALKQLADVNMINQIEVFSNIAFRAQSQCRKTLATLAELKHPRRATFVKQQNNAINQQVNNGIESESGNFKKNKKFANELISEVTNEKVDIGGAISAGTIDSSSETVDVLNRPKDTRR
;
A
#
# COMPACT_ATOMS: atom_id res chain seq x y z
N MET A 1 -1.10 -4.84 61.24
CA MET A 1 -2.00 -5.01 60.07
C MET A 1 -1.98 -3.83 59.08
N ALA A 2 -1.49 -2.64 59.45
CA ALA A 2 -1.53 -1.43 58.60
C ALA A 2 -0.44 -1.30 57.50
N ILE A 3 0.59 -2.17 57.49
CA ILE A 3 1.72 -2.07 56.54
C ILE A 3 1.37 -2.72 55.18
N ARG A 4 0.53 -3.78 55.18
CA ARG A 4 0.10 -4.49 53.96
C ARG A 4 -0.89 -3.69 53.09
N SER A 5 -1.68 -2.80 53.67
CA SER A 5 -2.65 -1.99 52.91
C SER A 5 -1.98 -0.87 52.11
N LYS A 6 -0.96 -0.20 52.66
CA LYS A 6 -0.15 0.79 51.93
C LYS A 6 0.69 0.17 50.79
N SER A 7 1.15 -1.08 50.94
CA SER A 7 1.89 -1.76 49.87
C SER A 7 0.98 -2.16 48.71
N ALA A 8 -0.26 -2.57 48.98
CA ALA A 8 -1.24 -2.91 47.94
C ALA A 8 -1.63 -1.68 47.10
N ASP A 9 -1.92 -0.55 47.76
CA ASP A 9 -2.25 0.72 47.08
C ASP A 9 -1.06 1.27 46.26
N SER A 10 0.17 1.12 46.77
CA SER A 10 1.39 1.48 46.04
C SER A 10 1.61 0.60 44.80
N GLN A 11 1.34 -0.71 44.89
CA GLN A 11 1.43 -1.61 43.74
C GLN A 11 0.34 -1.35 42.70
N GLN A 12 -0.86 -0.96 43.14
CA GLN A 12 -1.95 -0.60 42.24
C GLN A 12 -1.64 0.70 41.48
N LYS A 13 -1.07 1.71 42.15
CA LYS A 13 -0.56 2.92 41.48
C LYS A 13 0.55 2.62 40.48
N LEU A 14 1.49 1.73 40.82
CA LEU A 14 2.56 1.34 39.89
C LEU A 14 2.04 0.60 38.65
N LYS A 15 1.05 -0.28 38.82
CA LYS A 15 0.36 -0.94 37.70
C LYS A 15 -0.37 0.07 36.82
N GLN A 16 -1.11 1.00 37.43
CA GLN A 16 -1.81 2.06 36.69
C GLN A 16 -0.84 2.96 35.93
N GLN A 17 0.30 3.31 36.53
CA GLN A 17 1.34 4.09 35.86
C GLN A 17 1.92 3.36 34.65
N LYS A 18 2.17 2.05 34.76
CA LYS A 18 2.61 1.22 33.63
C LYS A 18 1.57 1.17 32.52
N ILE A 19 0.30 1.00 32.87
CA ILE A 19 -0.81 1.01 31.90
C ILE A 19 -0.87 2.36 31.18
N ASN A 20 -0.86 3.47 31.92
CA ASN A 20 -0.88 4.81 31.34
C ASN A 20 0.34 5.05 30.43
N SER A 21 1.53 4.59 30.84
CA SER A 21 2.73 4.69 30.00
C SER A 21 2.63 3.87 28.72
N SER A 22 2.00 2.68 28.78
CA SER A 22 1.77 1.85 27.59
C SER A 22 0.78 2.52 26.65
N ILE A 23 -0.31 3.11 27.16
CA ILE A 23 -1.30 3.82 26.35
C ILE A 23 -0.65 4.99 25.60
N VAL A 24 0.18 5.79 26.28
CA VAL A 24 0.92 6.90 25.66
C VAL A 24 1.88 6.40 24.57
N GLN A 25 2.54 5.26 24.77
CA GLN A 25 3.45 4.70 23.76
C GLN A 25 2.72 4.00 22.60
N THR A 26 1.51 3.50 22.82
CA THR A 26 0.71 2.84 21.77
C THR A 26 -0.12 3.82 20.93
N SER A 27 -0.47 4.98 21.49
CA SER A 27 -1.20 6.01 20.76
C SER A 27 -0.29 6.71 19.75
N CYS A 28 -0.71 6.72 18.48
CA CYS A 28 0.02 7.39 17.40
C CYS A 28 0.14 8.90 17.63
N LEU A 29 -0.93 9.53 18.14
CA LEU A 29 -0.97 10.96 18.46
C LEU A 29 0.01 11.31 19.58
N ALA A 30 0.00 10.50 20.64
CA ALA A 30 0.89 10.73 21.77
C ALA A 30 2.36 10.49 21.41
N SER A 31 2.64 9.46 20.61
CA SER A 31 3.98 9.21 20.08
C SER A 31 4.47 10.36 19.19
N ALA A 32 3.61 10.89 18.31
CA ALA A 32 3.94 12.04 17.46
C ALA A 32 4.18 13.31 18.28
N ALA A 33 3.32 13.60 19.27
CA ALA A 33 3.48 14.75 20.15
C ALA A 33 4.79 14.69 20.95
N MET A 34 5.12 13.52 21.49
CA MET A 34 6.38 13.28 22.21
C MET A 34 7.61 13.45 21.30
N ALA A 35 7.53 12.99 20.05
CA ALA A 35 8.62 13.18 19.09
C ALA A 35 8.81 14.67 18.73
N ILE A 36 7.71 15.40 18.48
CA ILE A 36 7.75 16.84 18.21
C ILE A 36 8.34 17.59 19.41
N ASP A 37 7.88 17.28 20.62
CA ASP A 37 8.44 17.86 21.84
C ASP A 37 9.94 17.56 21.99
N HIS A 38 10.35 16.32 21.72
CA HIS A 38 11.75 15.89 21.79
C HIS A 38 12.64 16.65 20.80
N LEU A 39 12.20 16.82 19.55
CA LEU A 39 12.92 17.56 18.51
C LEU A 39 13.06 19.05 18.84
N HIS A 40 12.09 19.65 19.53
CA HIS A 40 12.06 21.08 19.85
C HIS A 40 12.59 21.41 21.25
N GLY A 41 13.29 20.48 21.90
CA GLY A 41 14.04 20.75 23.12
C GLY A 41 13.39 20.28 24.43
N ARG A 42 12.46 19.31 24.38
CA ARG A 42 11.83 18.65 25.54
C ARG A 42 11.18 19.62 26.52
N GLY A 43 10.02 20.18 26.18
CA GLY A 43 9.23 21.03 27.07
C GLY A 43 9.71 22.47 27.20
N ARG A 44 10.77 22.88 26.49
CA ARG A 44 11.29 24.26 26.55
C ARG A 44 10.47 25.26 25.73
N LEU A 45 9.90 24.79 24.61
CA LEU A 45 9.20 25.64 23.65
C LEU A 45 7.75 25.20 23.41
N LEU A 46 7.49 23.89 23.49
CA LEU A 46 6.20 23.29 23.22
C LEU A 46 5.81 22.41 24.41
N ASP A 47 4.52 22.37 24.72
CA ASP A 47 3.96 21.50 25.73
C ASP A 47 3.32 20.27 25.06
N ALA A 48 3.74 19.07 25.44
CA ALA A 48 3.34 17.84 24.76
C ALA A 48 1.80 17.60 24.76
N PRO A 49 1.06 17.85 25.87
CA PRO A 49 -0.40 17.86 25.85
C PRO A 49 -1.02 18.83 24.83
N THR A 50 -0.48 20.04 24.72
CA THR A 50 -0.99 21.04 23.76
C THR A 50 -0.78 20.59 22.31
N VAL A 51 0.40 20.03 22.00
CA VAL A 51 0.67 19.45 20.68
C VAL A 51 -0.25 18.27 20.40
N MET A 52 -0.50 17.42 21.40
CA MET A 52 -1.41 16.27 21.26
C MET A 52 -2.84 16.71 20.93
N ASP A 53 -3.34 17.76 21.59
CA ASP A 53 -4.69 18.30 21.33
C ASP A 53 -4.81 18.91 19.92
N GLN A 54 -3.77 19.61 19.46
CA GLN A 54 -3.72 20.11 18.08
C GLN A 54 -3.71 18.98 17.05
N LEU A 55 -2.91 17.93 17.27
CA LEU A 55 -2.88 16.76 16.40
C LEU A 55 -4.22 16.02 16.39
N ALA A 56 -4.87 15.88 17.55
CA ALA A 56 -6.21 15.31 17.64
C ALA A 56 -7.24 16.13 16.87
N THR A 57 -7.17 17.46 16.98
CA THR A 57 -8.04 18.38 16.23
C THR A 57 -7.81 18.25 14.72
N SER A 58 -6.56 18.16 14.26
CA SER A 58 -6.20 17.94 12.86
C SER A 58 -6.74 16.60 12.35
N ALA A 59 -6.57 15.52 13.13
CA ALA A 59 -7.10 14.20 12.79
C ALA A 59 -8.63 14.19 12.68
N ASN A 60 -9.33 14.88 13.58
CA ASN A 60 -10.79 15.02 13.52
C ASN A 60 -11.24 15.76 12.26
N LYS A 61 -10.57 16.86 11.86
CA LYS A 61 -10.87 17.56 10.60
C LYS A 61 -10.75 16.65 9.38
N VAL A 62 -9.72 15.79 9.35
CA VAL A 62 -9.53 14.82 8.26
C VAL A 62 -10.65 13.79 8.26
N ASN A 63 -11.06 13.31 9.43
CA ASN A 63 -12.21 12.39 9.57
C ASN A 63 -13.53 13.04 9.10
N ASP A 64 -13.69 14.36 9.29
CA ASP A 64 -14.82 15.14 8.80
C ASP A 64 -14.72 15.46 7.29
N GLY A 65 -13.69 14.97 6.59
CA GLY A 65 -13.48 15.17 5.16
C GLY A 65 -12.82 16.50 4.77
N ASN A 66 -12.37 17.31 5.74
CA ASN A 66 -11.63 18.54 5.47
C ASN A 66 -10.14 18.24 5.27
N LEU A 67 -9.74 18.12 4.00
CA LEU A 67 -8.38 17.78 3.60
C LEU A 67 -7.45 18.98 3.40
N LYS A 68 -7.92 20.22 3.66
CA LYS A 68 -7.15 21.44 3.35
C LYS A 68 -5.76 21.46 4.00
N GLU A 69 -5.68 21.02 5.25
CA GLU A 69 -4.42 20.98 6.00
C GLU A 69 -3.43 19.97 5.40
N VAL A 70 -3.94 18.80 4.98
CA VAL A 70 -3.15 17.76 4.30
C VAL A 70 -2.69 18.23 2.92
N GLU A 71 -3.55 18.91 2.17
CA GLU A 71 -3.20 19.50 0.87
C GLU A 71 -2.09 20.54 1.00
N GLN A 72 -2.20 21.43 2.01
CA GLN A 72 -1.19 22.44 2.32
C GLN A 72 0.13 21.79 2.75
N MET A 73 0.08 20.76 3.59
CA MET A 73 1.25 20.00 4.03
C MET A 73 1.97 19.37 2.83
N LEU A 74 1.26 18.64 1.97
CA LEU A 74 1.85 17.98 0.79
C LEU A 74 2.42 18.99 -0.21
N MET A 75 1.74 20.12 -0.43
CA MET A 75 2.25 21.20 -1.28
C MET A 75 3.54 21.80 -0.72
N THR A 76 3.58 22.05 0.59
CA THR A 76 4.77 22.60 1.26
C THR A 76 5.93 21.61 1.18
N GLN A 77 5.69 20.33 1.45
CA GLN A 77 6.70 19.28 1.31
C GLN A 77 7.24 19.16 -0.12
N ALA A 78 6.36 19.21 -1.13
CA ALA A 78 6.76 19.22 -2.53
C ALA A 78 7.67 20.42 -2.83
N LYS A 79 7.35 21.61 -2.32
CA LYS A 79 8.19 22.80 -2.49
C LYS A 79 9.52 22.74 -1.75
N THR A 80 9.58 22.16 -0.56
CA THR A 80 10.86 21.93 0.13
C THR A 80 11.75 20.96 -0.65
N LEU A 81 11.18 19.88 -1.21
CA LEU A 81 11.93 18.94 -2.05
C LEU A 81 12.42 19.57 -3.36
N ASP A 82 11.60 20.42 -3.98
CA ASP A 82 11.97 21.23 -5.15
C ASP A 82 13.17 22.15 -4.84
N TYR A 83 13.14 22.80 -3.67
CA TYR A 83 14.26 23.62 -3.21
C TYR A 83 15.53 22.79 -2.96
N ILE A 84 15.43 21.63 -2.28
CA ILE A 84 16.57 20.73 -2.06
C ILE A 84 17.19 20.27 -3.39
N PHE A 85 16.36 20.03 -4.40
CA PHE A 85 16.85 19.71 -5.74
C PHE A 85 17.70 20.84 -6.33
N TYR A 86 17.19 22.08 -6.31
CA TYR A 86 17.95 23.24 -6.82
C TYR A 86 19.22 23.51 -6.01
N ASP A 87 19.16 23.36 -4.69
CA ASP A 87 20.33 23.54 -3.83
C ASP A 87 21.41 22.48 -4.10
N ALA A 88 21.02 21.21 -4.27
CA ALA A 88 21.93 20.14 -4.63
C ALA A 88 22.55 20.35 -6.02
N LEU A 89 21.78 20.83 -7.01
CA LEU A 89 22.32 21.17 -8.34
C LEU A 89 23.30 22.35 -8.29
N LYS A 90 23.02 23.36 -7.45
CA LYS A 90 23.93 24.47 -7.23
C LYS A 90 25.26 23.97 -6.65
N GLN A 91 25.20 23.15 -5.60
CA GLN A 91 26.39 22.56 -4.99
C GLN A 91 27.16 21.67 -5.99
N LEU A 92 26.44 20.91 -6.83
CA LEU A 92 27.03 20.07 -7.88
C LEU A 92 27.87 20.88 -8.89
N ALA A 93 27.47 22.11 -9.22
CA ALA A 93 28.19 22.97 -10.16
C ALA A 93 29.57 23.43 -9.62
N ASP A 94 29.72 23.50 -8.29
CA ASP A 94 30.93 23.98 -7.61
C ASP A 94 31.91 22.84 -7.24
N VAL A 95 31.55 21.59 -7.54
CA VAL A 95 32.29 20.41 -7.09
C VAL A 95 33.21 19.84 -8.17
N ASN A 96 34.47 19.57 -7.81
CA ASN A 96 35.47 18.98 -8.69
C ASN A 96 35.79 17.50 -8.39
N MET A 97 35.32 16.97 -7.26
CA MET A 97 35.58 15.59 -6.83
C MET A 97 34.44 14.66 -7.28
N ILE A 98 34.78 13.59 -8.00
CA ILE A 98 33.81 12.61 -8.54
C ILE A 98 32.88 12.04 -7.44
N ASN A 99 33.41 11.74 -6.24
CA ASN A 99 32.60 11.21 -5.14
C ASN A 99 31.52 12.20 -4.68
N GLN A 100 31.84 13.50 -4.64
CA GLN A 100 30.89 14.54 -4.26
C GLN A 100 29.86 14.78 -5.38
N ILE A 101 30.28 14.68 -6.65
CA ILE A 101 29.38 14.72 -7.81
C ILE A 101 28.31 13.63 -7.70
N GLU A 102 28.71 12.41 -7.38
CA GLU A 102 27.78 11.29 -7.20
C GLU A 102 26.81 11.52 -6.03
N VAL A 103 27.31 11.98 -4.88
CA VAL A 103 26.47 12.26 -3.70
C VAL A 103 25.42 13.33 -3.99
N PHE A 104 25.83 14.49 -4.54
CA PHE A 104 24.89 15.59 -4.81
C PHE A 104 23.93 15.26 -5.95
N SER A 105 24.40 14.55 -6.99
CA SER A 105 23.52 14.06 -8.07
C SER A 105 22.46 13.10 -7.51
N ASN A 106 22.85 12.18 -6.63
CA ASN A 106 21.91 11.25 -5.99
C ASN A 106 20.90 11.98 -5.10
N ILE A 107 21.32 12.98 -4.32
CA ILE A 107 20.42 13.81 -3.51
C ILE A 107 19.43 14.55 -4.41
N ALA A 108 19.92 15.19 -5.48
CA ALA A 108 19.09 15.93 -6.43
C ALA A 108 18.03 15.03 -7.08
N PHE A 109 18.44 13.94 -7.74
CA PHE A 109 17.50 13.05 -8.43
C PHE A 109 16.52 12.35 -7.48
N ARG A 110 16.94 12.04 -6.24
CA ARG A 110 16.02 11.53 -5.22
C ARG A 110 15.02 12.61 -4.81
N ALA A 111 15.44 13.84 -4.55
CA ALA A 111 14.55 14.94 -4.20
C ALA A 111 13.51 15.19 -5.31
N GLN A 112 13.94 15.21 -6.57
CA GLN A 112 13.07 15.33 -7.74
C GLN A 112 12.05 14.19 -7.84
N SER A 113 12.51 12.94 -7.68
CA SER A 113 11.64 11.75 -7.72
C SER A 113 10.59 11.79 -6.61
N GLN A 114 10.97 12.19 -5.39
CA GLN A 114 10.04 12.31 -4.27
C GLN A 114 9.07 13.49 -4.44
N CYS A 115 9.52 14.63 -4.97
CA CYS A 115 8.64 15.77 -5.29
C CYS A 115 7.55 15.38 -6.29
N ARG A 116 7.90 14.63 -7.35
CA ARG A 116 6.90 14.10 -8.28
C ARG A 116 5.89 13.17 -7.59
N LYS A 117 6.35 12.32 -6.66
CA LYS A 117 5.47 11.43 -5.89
C LYS A 117 4.53 12.21 -4.98
N THR A 118 4.99 13.23 -4.27
CA THR A 118 4.13 14.05 -3.40
C THR A 118 3.08 14.83 -4.18
N LEU A 119 3.43 15.34 -5.37
CA LEU A 119 2.45 15.97 -6.27
C LEU A 119 1.45 14.96 -6.86
N ALA A 120 1.90 13.74 -7.18
CA ALA A 120 1.01 12.67 -7.63
C ALA A 120 0.02 12.28 -6.52
N THR A 121 0.48 12.14 -5.26
CA THR A 121 -0.40 11.86 -4.12
C THR A 121 -1.40 12.99 -3.87
N LEU A 122 -0.99 14.25 -4.07
CA LEU A 122 -1.90 15.40 -3.97
C LEU A 122 -2.96 15.38 -5.08
N ALA A 123 -2.58 15.04 -6.31
CA ALA A 123 -3.51 14.90 -7.42
C ALA A 123 -4.50 13.74 -7.19
N GLU A 124 -4.02 12.60 -6.69
CA GLU A 124 -4.87 11.46 -6.31
C GLU A 124 -5.80 11.80 -5.14
N LEU A 125 -5.36 12.63 -4.19
CA LEU A 125 -6.20 13.10 -3.09
C LEU A 125 -7.37 13.95 -3.58
N LYS A 126 -7.15 14.86 -4.56
CA LYS A 126 -8.20 15.71 -5.15
C LYS A 126 -9.13 14.95 -6.09
N HIS A 127 -8.58 13.99 -6.82
CA HIS A 127 -9.29 13.23 -7.83
C HIS A 127 -9.03 11.74 -7.61
N PRO A 128 -9.66 11.14 -6.58
CA PRO A 128 -9.47 9.72 -6.30
C PRO A 128 -9.89 8.94 -7.54
N ARG A 129 -8.95 8.14 -8.08
CA ARG A 129 -9.23 7.27 -9.21
C ARG A 129 -10.36 6.35 -8.78
N ARG A 130 -11.54 6.52 -9.38
CA ARG A 130 -12.64 5.58 -9.18
C ARG A 130 -12.11 4.22 -9.65
N ALA A 131 -11.92 3.29 -8.72
CA ALA A 131 -11.63 1.92 -9.09
C ALA A 131 -12.79 1.46 -9.97
N THR A 132 -12.55 1.32 -11.27
CA THR A 132 -13.50 0.69 -12.17
C THR A 132 -13.50 -0.79 -11.77
N PHE A 133 -14.38 -1.15 -10.83
CA PHE A 133 -14.65 -2.54 -10.54
C PHE A 133 -15.33 -3.12 -11.77
N VAL A 134 -14.52 -3.59 -12.71
CA VAL A 134 -15.01 -4.45 -13.79
C VAL A 134 -15.37 -5.76 -13.10
N LYS A 135 -16.62 -5.82 -12.64
CA LYS A 135 -17.26 -7.01 -12.08
C LYS A 135 -17.31 -8.04 -13.20
N GLN A 136 -16.22 -8.80 -13.35
CA GLN A 136 -16.01 -9.86 -14.35
C GLN A 136 -16.77 -9.62 -15.66
N GLN A 137 -16.12 -8.95 -16.62
CA GLN A 137 -16.60 -8.98 -17.99
C GLN A 137 -16.41 -10.41 -18.51
N ASN A 138 -17.44 -11.25 -18.33
CA ASN A 138 -17.47 -12.62 -18.85
C ASN A 138 -17.59 -12.54 -20.37
N ASN A 139 -16.46 -12.30 -21.05
CA ASN A 139 -16.35 -12.20 -22.51
C ASN A 139 -16.42 -13.59 -23.15
N ALA A 140 -17.51 -14.32 -22.90
CA ALA A 140 -17.85 -15.52 -23.66
C ALA A 140 -18.45 -15.10 -25.00
N ILE A 141 -17.61 -14.60 -25.90
CA ILE A 141 -18.05 -14.18 -27.25
C ILE A 141 -18.45 -15.38 -28.11
N ASN A 142 -17.98 -16.60 -27.81
CA ASN A 142 -18.50 -17.85 -28.37
C ASN A 142 -18.20 -19.03 -27.42
N GLN A 143 -19.11 -19.37 -26.50
CA GLN A 143 -19.09 -20.68 -25.86
C GLN A 143 -19.99 -21.62 -26.65
N GLN A 144 -19.38 -22.47 -27.48
CA GLN A 144 -20.09 -23.62 -28.04
C GLN A 144 -20.10 -24.74 -27.00
N VAL A 145 -21.27 -24.99 -26.42
CA VAL A 145 -21.53 -26.22 -25.68
C VAL A 145 -22.07 -27.25 -26.67
N ASN A 146 -21.19 -28.14 -27.14
CA ASN A 146 -21.59 -29.32 -27.90
C ASN A 146 -22.17 -30.36 -26.93
N ASN A 147 -23.40 -30.14 -26.46
CA ASN A 147 -24.18 -31.24 -25.90
C ASN A 147 -24.63 -32.11 -27.06
N GLY A 148 -24.11 -33.34 -27.06
CA GLY A 148 -24.30 -34.34 -28.10
C GLY A 148 -25.75 -34.51 -28.55
N ILE A 149 -25.86 -34.79 -29.84
CA ILE A 149 -27.07 -35.08 -30.61
C ILE A 149 -27.92 -36.15 -29.94
N GLU A 150 -29.20 -35.83 -29.71
CA GLU A 150 -30.38 -36.72 -29.79
C GLU A 150 -31.61 -35.79 -29.84
N SER A 151 -32.07 -35.44 -31.05
CA SER A 151 -33.21 -36.03 -31.77
C SER A 151 -34.58 -35.78 -31.12
N GLU A 152 -35.48 -35.31 -31.97
CA GLU A 152 -36.95 -35.28 -31.87
C GLU A 152 -37.63 -34.05 -31.24
N SER A 153 -38.30 -33.33 -32.14
CA SER A 153 -39.32 -32.32 -31.96
C SER A 153 -40.38 -32.67 -30.91
N GLY A 154 -40.59 -31.79 -29.92
CA GLY A 154 -41.76 -31.88 -29.05
C GLY A 154 -41.82 -30.87 -27.89
N ASN A 155 -42.56 -29.78 -28.11
CA ASN A 155 -43.24 -28.96 -27.10
C ASN A 155 -42.41 -28.18 -26.06
N PHE A 156 -42.33 -26.87 -26.29
CA PHE A 156 -42.00 -25.83 -25.31
C PHE A 156 -42.87 -25.95 -24.04
N LYS A 157 -42.32 -26.52 -22.96
CA LYS A 157 -42.86 -26.34 -21.60
C LYS A 157 -41.96 -25.38 -20.84
N LYS A 158 -42.49 -24.18 -20.57
CA LYS A 158 -41.93 -23.16 -19.69
C LYS A 158 -41.51 -23.79 -18.36
N ASN A 159 -40.20 -23.86 -18.07
CA ASN A 159 -39.73 -24.16 -16.72
C ASN A 159 -39.14 -22.89 -16.11
N LYS A 160 -40.01 -22.15 -15.40
CA LYS A 160 -39.59 -21.12 -14.45
C LYS A 160 -38.86 -21.82 -13.31
N LYS A 161 -37.55 -21.92 -13.38
CA LYS A 161 -36.70 -22.04 -12.19
C LYS A 161 -35.63 -20.97 -12.28
N PHE A 162 -35.86 -19.87 -11.58
CA PHE A 162 -34.80 -18.95 -11.22
C PHE A 162 -33.82 -19.73 -10.35
N ALA A 163 -32.57 -19.85 -10.80
CA ALA A 163 -31.49 -20.41 -10.01
C ALA A 163 -31.05 -19.37 -8.98
N ASN A 164 -31.40 -19.60 -7.71
CA ASN A 164 -30.67 -19.24 -6.50
C ASN A 164 -31.55 -19.56 -5.29
N GLU A 165 -31.54 -20.82 -4.86
CA GLU A 165 -31.92 -21.17 -3.50
C GLU A 165 -30.70 -21.73 -2.80
N LEU A 166 -30.43 -21.21 -1.60
CA LEU A 166 -29.31 -21.63 -0.75
C LEU A 166 -29.39 -23.13 -0.46
N ILE A 167 -28.26 -23.81 -0.59
CA ILE A 167 -28.11 -25.20 -0.13
C ILE A 167 -27.96 -25.17 1.40
N SER A 168 -29.04 -25.41 2.12
CA SER A 168 -29.00 -25.73 3.54
C SER A 168 -28.60 -27.20 3.71
N GLU A 169 -27.40 -27.39 4.24
CA GLU A 169 -26.79 -28.54 4.93
C GLU A 169 -27.49 -29.92 4.89
N VAL A 170 -26.70 -30.99 4.74
CA VAL A 170 -26.28 -31.87 5.87
C VAL A 170 -25.55 -33.12 5.33
N THR A 171 -24.49 -33.51 6.07
CA THR A 171 -23.81 -34.83 6.17
C THR A 171 -22.84 -35.34 5.10
N ASN A 172 -21.55 -35.19 5.43
CA ASN A 172 -20.52 -36.23 5.52
C ASN A 172 -20.55 -37.41 4.53
N GLU A 173 -19.82 -37.28 3.42
CA GLU A 173 -19.09 -38.41 2.84
C GLU A 173 -17.66 -37.96 2.48
N LYS A 174 -16.67 -38.54 3.15
CA LYS A 174 -15.27 -38.49 2.73
C LYS A 174 -15.16 -39.29 1.45
N VAL A 175 -14.79 -38.65 0.34
CA VAL A 175 -14.26 -39.37 -0.82
C VAL A 175 -12.77 -39.05 -0.92
N ASP A 176 -12.00 -39.99 -0.38
CA ASP A 176 -10.55 -40.09 -0.51
C ASP A 176 -10.18 -40.72 -1.88
N ILE A 177 -8.88 -40.66 -2.14
CA ILE A 177 -8.03 -41.62 -2.85
C ILE A 177 -7.46 -41.06 -4.15
N GLY A 178 -6.19 -40.64 -4.04
CA GLY A 178 -5.31 -40.36 -5.16
C GLY A 178 -5.20 -41.53 -6.14
N GLY A 179 -5.21 -41.19 -7.42
CA GLY A 179 -4.91 -42.09 -8.53
C GLY A 179 -3.69 -41.58 -9.31
N ALA A 180 -2.83 -42.50 -9.73
CA ALA A 180 -1.57 -42.24 -10.42
C ALA A 180 -1.72 -42.03 -11.94
N ILE A 181 -1.06 -40.95 -12.44
CA ILE A 181 -0.23 -40.76 -13.65
C ILE A 181 -0.77 -41.12 -15.06
N SER A 182 -0.52 -40.23 -16.03
CA SER A 182 0.17 -40.58 -17.29
C SER A 182 1.02 -39.38 -17.75
N ALA A 183 2.29 -39.61 -18.12
CA ALA A 183 3.13 -38.58 -18.74
C ALA A 183 2.73 -38.41 -20.21
N GLY A 184 2.47 -37.17 -20.63
CA GLY A 184 2.17 -36.83 -22.01
C GLY A 184 3.45 -36.51 -22.78
N THR A 185 3.95 -37.51 -23.52
CA THR A 185 5.09 -37.44 -24.42
C THR A 185 4.66 -36.76 -25.72
N ILE A 186 4.96 -35.48 -25.91
CA ILE A 186 5.10 -34.88 -27.24
C ILE A 186 6.26 -33.89 -27.18
N ASP A 187 7.47 -34.43 -27.31
CA ASP A 187 8.60 -33.69 -27.87
C ASP A 187 8.33 -33.51 -29.36
N SER A 188 8.33 -32.27 -29.86
CA SER A 188 8.39 -31.99 -31.29
C SER A 188 9.54 -31.02 -31.57
N SER A 189 10.49 -31.58 -32.30
CA SER A 189 11.79 -31.08 -32.72
C SER A 189 11.83 -29.73 -33.44
N SER A 190 12.91 -28.98 -33.16
CA SER A 190 13.73 -28.21 -34.11
C SER A 190 13.11 -26.97 -34.80
N GLU A 191 13.63 -25.79 -34.48
CA GLU A 191 14.50 -25.03 -35.42
C GLU A 191 15.20 -23.84 -34.73
N THR A 192 16.52 -23.79 -34.88
CA THR A 192 17.39 -22.67 -34.54
C THR A 192 17.16 -21.50 -35.49
N VAL A 193 16.72 -20.35 -34.96
CA VAL A 193 16.70 -19.11 -35.73
C VAL A 193 18.08 -18.47 -35.71
N ASP A 194 18.66 -18.41 -36.91
CA ASP A 194 20.00 -17.96 -37.25
C ASP A 194 20.31 -16.50 -36.87
N VAL A 195 21.62 -16.23 -36.81
CA VAL A 195 22.23 -14.93 -36.51
C VAL A 195 22.01 -13.97 -37.69
N LEU A 196 20.99 -13.13 -37.58
CA LEU A 196 20.75 -12.03 -38.52
C LEU A 196 21.69 -10.85 -38.23
N ASN A 197 22.72 -10.77 -39.08
CA ASN A 197 23.37 -9.55 -39.58
C ASN A 197 24.36 -8.81 -38.64
N ARG A 198 25.61 -9.30 -38.57
CA ARG A 198 26.76 -8.55 -38.05
C ARG A 198 27.51 -7.86 -39.22
N PRO A 199 27.73 -6.54 -39.19
CA PRO A 199 28.49 -5.84 -40.24
C PRO A 199 29.99 -6.21 -40.19
N LYS A 200 30.59 -6.39 -41.37
CA LYS A 200 32.04 -6.59 -41.55
C LYS A 200 32.78 -5.28 -41.30
N ASP A 201 33.64 -5.26 -40.28
CA ASP A 201 34.65 -4.21 -40.14
C ASP A 201 35.90 -4.62 -40.94
N THR A 202 36.14 -3.90 -42.03
CA THR A 202 37.39 -3.93 -42.79
C THR A 202 38.03 -2.56 -42.69
N ARG A 203 38.96 -2.39 -41.76
CA ARG A 203 40.01 -1.35 -41.82
C ARG A 203 41.34 -1.91 -41.33
N ARG A 204 42.19 -2.09 -42.35
CA ARG A 204 43.63 -1.82 -42.47
C ARG A 204 44.37 -1.34 -41.22
#